data_AF-A0A2V6UPJ0-F1
#
_entry.id   AF-A0A2V6UPJ0-F1
#
_cell.length_a   1.000
_cell.length_b   1.000
_cell.length_c   1.000
_cell.angle_alpha   90.00
_cell.angle_beta   90.00
_cell.angle_gamma   90.00
#
_symmetry.space_group_name_H-M   'P 1'
#
loop_
_entity.id
_entity.type
_entity.pdbx_description
1 polymer ?
#
loop_
_entity_poly.entity_id
_entity_poly.type
_entity_poly.pdbx_seq_one_letter_code
_entity_poly.pdbx_strand_id
1 'polypeptide(L)' 'MLITREELAAIKQQAVAEYPNECCGVILVRGAERRHMPCRNVQDQMHARDPITFSRTARNAYYMDPIDALKLNRLADEG' A
#
# COMPACT_ATOMS: atom_id res chain seq x y z
N MET A 1 4.13 12.75 -13.25
CA MET A 1 2.87 12.51 -12.51
C MET A 1 2.59 13.71 -11.62
N LEU A 2 1.39 14.27 -11.67
CA LEU A 2 0.95 15.33 -10.76
C LEU A 2 -0.06 14.74 -9.78
N ILE A 3 0.08 15.08 -8.50
CA ILE A 3 -0.87 14.73 -7.44
C ILE A 3 -1.53 15.99 -6.90
N THR A 4 -2.77 15.89 -6.46
CA THR A 4 -3.52 17.01 -5.87
C THR A 4 -3.09 17.25 -4.42
N ARG A 5 -3.54 18.36 -3.83
CA ARG A 5 -3.27 18.67 -2.42
C ARG A 5 -3.97 17.66 -1.50
N GLU A 6 -5.15 17.21 -1.89
CA GLU A 6 -5.97 16.24 -1.18
C GLU A 6 -5.29 14.87 -1.20
N GLU A 7 -4.75 14.43 -2.34
CA GLU A 7 -3.98 13.19 -2.46
C GLU A 7 -2.72 13.23 -1.59
N LEU A 8 -1.99 14.35 -1.60
CA LEU A 8 -0.81 14.52 -0.76
C LEU A 8 -1.17 14.47 0.74
N ALA A 9 -2.31 15.05 1.14
CA ALA A 9 -2.78 14.98 2.52
C ALA A 9 -3.12 13.54 2.93
N ALA A 10 -3.80 12.79 2.06
CA ALA A 10 -4.12 11.39 2.29
C ALA A 10 -2.86 10.51 2.41
N ILE A 11 -1.88 10.69 1.52
CA ILE A 11 -0.59 9.98 1.56
C ILE A 11 0.14 10.28 2.88
N LYS A 12 0.18 11.54 3.32
CA LYS A 12 0.82 11.92 4.60
C LYS A 12 0.11 11.32 5.79
N GLN A 13 -1.22 11.33 5.80
CA GLN A 13 -2.01 10.74 6.88
C GLN A 13 -1.74 9.24 6.98
N GLN A 14 -1.67 8.53 5.84
CA GLN A 14 -1.31 7.12 5.82
C GLN A 14 0.10 6.89 6.37
N ALA A 15 1.09 7.63 5.86
CA ALA A 15 2.47 7.48 6.29
C ALA A 15 2.65 7.70 7.80
N VAL A 16 1.92 8.64 8.39
CA VAL A 16 1.92 8.86 9.85
C VAL A 16 1.24 7.70 10.59
N ALA A 17 0.12 7.20 10.08
CA ALA A 17 -0.62 6.11 10.72
C ALA A 17 0.14 4.77 10.69
N GLU A 18 0.95 4.54 9.66
CA GLU A 18 1.69 3.29 9.46
C GLU A 18 3.10 3.32 10.05
N TYR A 19 3.62 4.50 10.40
CA TYR A 19 4.91 4.62 11.08
C TYR A 19 4.92 3.83 12.41
N PRO A 20 5.97 3.04 12.71
CA PRO A 20 7.29 2.98 12.07
C PRO A 20 7.44 1.97 10.93
N ASN A 21 6.35 1.36 10.48
CA ASN A 21 6.39 0.37 9.41
C ASN A 21 6.47 1.04 8.03
N GLU A 22 6.97 0.28 7.06
CA GLU A 22 6.96 0.66 5.65
C GLU A 22 5.51 0.84 5.20
N CYS A 23 5.26 1.98 4.56
CA CYS A 23 3.95 2.45 4.15
C CYS A 23 3.86 2.47 2.62
N CYS A 24 2.86 1.80 2.07
CA CYS A 24 2.67 1.70 0.63
C CYS A 24 1.22 1.94 0.24
N GLY A 25 1.00 2.48 -0.94
CA GLY A 25 -0.32 2.74 -1.48
C GLY A 25 -0.22 3.19 -2.93
N VAL A 26 -1.37 3.32 -3.58
CA VAL A 26 -1.47 3.74 -4.98
C VAL A 26 -2.48 4.87 -5.15
N ILE A 27 -2.20 5.74 -6.11
CA ILE A 27 -3.17 6.71 -6.62
C ILE A 27 -3.65 6.18 -7.97
N LEU A 28 -4.92 5.78 -8.02
CA LEU A 28 -5.59 5.35 -9.23
C LEU A 28 -6.22 6.55 -9.93
N VAL A 29 -5.96 6.71 -11.23
CA VAL A 29 -6.47 7.82 -12.04
C VAL A 29 -7.19 7.26 -13.25
N ARG A 30 -8.49 7.57 -13.38
CA ARG A 30 -9.38 7.14 -14.47
C ARG A 30 -10.20 8.33 -14.96
N GLY A 31 -9.75 8.95 -16.05
CA GLY A 31 -10.35 10.20 -16.53
C GLY A 31 -10.29 11.29 -15.46
N ALA A 32 -11.45 11.74 -15.00
CA ALA A 32 -11.57 12.71 -13.90
C ALA A 32 -11.58 12.05 -12.50
N GLU A 33 -11.81 10.73 -12.41
CA GLU A 33 -11.78 10.03 -11.14
C GLU A 33 -10.34 9.84 -10.67
N ARG A 34 -10.11 10.16 -9.40
CA ARG A 34 -8.84 9.99 -8.73
C ARG A 34 -9.07 9.41 -7.35
N ARG A 35 -8.39 8.32 -7.04
CA ARG A 35 -8.62 7.57 -5.81
C ARG A 35 -7.32 7.14 -5.15
N HIS A 36 -7.15 7.55 -3.91
CA HIS A 36 -6.11 7.01 -3.04
C HIS A 36 -6.54 5.65 -2.49
N MET A 37 -5.69 4.66 -2.65
CA MET A 37 -5.87 3.31 -2.11
C MET A 37 -4.64 2.94 -1.28
N PRO A 38 -4.74 2.95 0.06
CA PRO A 38 -3.67 2.42 0.91
C PRO A 38 -3.56 0.90 0.70
N CYS A 39 -2.34 0.37 0.78
CA CYS A 39 -2.06 -1.06 0.65
C CYS A 39 -1.42 -1.57 1.94
N ARG A 40 -2.06 -2.57 2.57
CA ARG A 40 -1.61 -3.05 3.87
C ARG A 40 -0.31 -3.86 3.75
N ASN A 41 0.67 -3.50 4.57
CA ASN A 41 1.89 -4.27 4.74
C ASN A 41 1.63 -5.51 5.63
N VAL A 42 1.80 -6.71 5.08
CA VAL A 42 1.66 -7.98 5.81
C VAL A 42 3.01 -8.65 6.10
N GLN A 43 4.12 -7.94 5.94
CA GLN A 43 5.46 -8.46 6.14
C GLN A 43 5.66 -9.11 7.52
N ASP A 44 5.13 -8.53 8.60
CA ASP A 44 5.25 -9.14 9.95
C ASP A 44 4.55 -10.49 10.04
N GLN A 45 3.41 -10.66 9.36
CA GLN A 45 2.72 -11.96 9.30
C GLN A 45 3.54 -12.97 8.49
N MET A 46 4.22 -12.53 7.42
CA MET A 46 5.09 -13.39 6.62
C MET A 46 6.34 -13.80 7.40
N HIS A 47 6.98 -12.84 8.09
CA HIS A 47 8.11 -13.08 8.98
C HIS A 47 7.75 -14.07 10.10
N ALA A 48 6.58 -13.91 10.73
CA ALA A 48 6.13 -14.83 11.77
C ALA A 48 5.86 -16.25 11.27
N ARG A 49 5.47 -16.42 10.00
CA ARG A 49 5.21 -17.74 9.38
C ARG A 49 6.47 -18.43 8.90
N ASP A 50 7.37 -17.69 8.26
CA ASP A 50 8.65 -18.20 7.76
C ASP A 50 9.73 -17.10 7.87
N PRO A 51 10.40 -17.03 9.03
CA PRO A 51 11.42 -16.01 9.27
C PRO A 51 12.72 -16.27 8.48
N ILE A 52 12.89 -17.45 7.87
CA ILE A 52 14.06 -17.74 7.03
C ILE A 52 13.85 -17.09 5.66
N THR A 53 12.70 -17.33 5.03
CA THR A 53 12.37 -16.71 3.73
C THR A 53 12.11 -15.21 3.89
N PHE A 54 11.39 -14.80 4.92
CA PHE A 54 11.02 -13.41 5.17
C PHE A 54 11.82 -12.86 6.36
N SER A 55 13.13 -12.77 6.25
CA SER A 55 14.03 -12.39 7.36
C SER A 55 13.85 -10.98 7.94
N ARG A 56 13.11 -10.11 7.24
CA ARG A 56 12.85 -8.72 7.63
C ARG A 56 11.45 -8.54 8.21
N THR A 57 11.25 -7.51 9.03
CA THR A 57 9.94 -7.12 9.57
C THR A 57 9.33 -5.98 8.75
N ALA A 58 8.08 -5.64 9.03
CA ALA A 58 7.36 -4.54 8.37
C ALA A 58 8.08 -3.18 8.50
N ARG A 59 8.98 -3.02 9.48
CA ARG A 59 9.79 -1.82 9.68
C ARG A 59 10.74 -1.50 8.51
N ASN A 60 11.22 -2.51 7.79
CA ASN A 60 12.22 -2.33 6.73
C ASN A 60 12.02 -3.25 5.53
N ALA A 61 10.84 -3.86 5.42
CA ALA A 61 10.39 -4.64 4.29
C ALA A 61 8.88 -4.51 4.12
N TYR A 62 8.44 -4.80 2.91
CA TYR A 62 7.05 -4.70 2.53
C TYR A 62 6.62 -5.97 1.81
N TYR A 63 5.47 -6.50 2.22
CA TYR A 63 4.74 -7.51 1.48
C TYR A 63 3.30 -7.04 1.38
N MET A 64 2.83 -6.83 0.16
CA MET A 64 1.46 -6.37 -0.07
C MET A 64 0.45 -7.43 0.36
N ASP A 65 -0.60 -7.04 1.06
CA ASP A 65 -1.74 -7.92 1.30
C ASP A 65 -2.30 -8.44 -0.04
N PRO A 66 -2.39 -9.77 -0.25
CA PRO A 66 -2.97 -10.34 -1.47
C PRO A 66 -4.38 -9.83 -1.77
N ILE A 67 -5.16 -9.47 -0.75
CA ILE A 67 -6.50 -8.90 -0.91
C ILE A 67 -6.40 -7.50 -1.54
N ASP A 68 -5.45 -6.69 -1.11
CA ASP A 68 -5.26 -5.35 -1.67
C ASP A 68 -4.65 -5.44 -3.08
N ALA A 69 -3.76 -6.40 -3.33
CA ALA A 69 -3.28 -6.69 -4.68
C ALA A 69 -4.43 -7.08 -5.61
N LEU A 70 -5.36 -7.94 -5.17
CA LEU A 70 -6.52 -8.34 -5.98
C LEU A 70 -7.48 -7.16 -6.26
N LYS A 71 -7.75 -6.34 -5.24
CA LYS A 71 -8.56 -5.11 -5.41
C LYS A 71 -7.91 -4.17 -6.42
N LEU A 72 -6.58 -3.99 -6.33
CA LEU A 72 -5.83 -3.15 -7.25
C LEU A 72 -5.94 -3.67 -8.69
N ASN A 73 -5.77 -4.97 -8.91
CA ASN A 73 -5.91 -5.57 -10.23
C ASN A 73 -7.32 -5.37 -10.80
N ARG A 74 -8.39 -5.61 -10.01
CA ARG A 74 -9.77 -5.33 -10.46
C ARG A 74 -9.97 -3.86 -10.84
N LEU A 75 -9.52 -2.95 -9.99
CA LEU A 75 -9.57 -1.52 -10.24
C LEU A 75 -8.64 -1.06 -11.38
N ALA A 76 -7.76 -1.91 -11.90
CA ALA A 76 -6.98 -1.65 -13.11
C ALA A 76 -7.69 -2.24 -14.34
N ASP A 77 -8.27 -3.44 -14.21
CA ASP A 77 -8.93 -4.19 -15.29
C ASP A 77 -10.30 -3.65 -15.69
N GLU A 78 -11.04 -3.00 -14.78
CA GLU A 78 -12.36 -2.40 -15.04
C GLU A 78 -12.32 -1.18 -15.99
N GLY A 79 -11.25 -1.07 -16.82
CA GLY A 79 -10.86 0.05 -17.69
C GLY A 79 -11.97 0.96 -18.20
#